data_AF-A0A857DB18-F1
#
_entry.id   AF-A0A857DB18-F1
#
_cell.length_a   1.000
_cell.length_b   1.000
_cell.length_c   1.000
_cell.angle_alpha   90.00
_cell.angle_beta   90.00
_cell.angle_gamma   90.00
#
_symmetry.space_group_name_H-M   'P 1'
#
loop_
_entity.id
_entity.type
_entity.pdbx_description
1 polymer ?
#
loop_
_entity_poly.entity_id
_entity_poly.type
_entity_poly.pdbx_seq_one_letter_code
_entity_poly.pdbx_strand_id
1 'polypeptide(L)' 'MGTASRKTEREKRWAIIGRSYGGRILFIVYTRRDQKIRVVTARDATFSEKRLYRR' A
#
# COMPACT_ATOMS: atom_id res chain seq x y z
N MET A 1 -11.99 7.75 -36.27
CA MET A 1 -12.46 7.01 -35.08
C MET A 1 -11.53 7.33 -33.91
N GLY A 2 -11.94 8.23 -33.01
CA GLY A 2 -11.12 8.60 -31.85
C GLY A 2 -11.14 7.48 -30.82
N THR A 3 -9.98 6.91 -30.52
CA THR A 3 -9.82 6.00 -29.39
C THR A 3 -9.87 6.85 -28.12
N ALA A 4 -11.00 6.83 -27.43
CA ALA A 4 -11.08 7.34 -26.07
C ALA A 4 -10.14 6.48 -25.20
N SER A 5 -8.91 6.95 -25.01
CA SER A 5 -8.01 6.43 -23.98
C SER A 5 -8.70 6.71 -22.65
N ARG A 6 -9.41 5.71 -22.13
CA ARG A 6 -10.04 5.75 -20.81
C ARG A 6 -8.92 5.91 -19.80
N LYS A 7 -8.56 7.16 -19.48
CA LYS A 7 -7.71 7.52 -18.35
C LYS A 7 -8.47 7.10 -17.11
N THR A 8 -8.33 5.85 -16.69
CA THR A 8 -8.72 5.44 -15.35
C THR A 8 -7.82 6.25 -14.45
N GLU A 9 -8.33 7.31 -13.82
CA GLU A 9 -7.59 8.02 -12.78
C GLU A 9 -7.17 6.95 -11.78
N ARG A 10 -5.88 6.60 -11.78
CA ARG A 10 -5.37 5.57 -10.88
C ARG A 10 -5.52 6.17 -9.49
N GLU A 11 -6.47 5.64 -8.70
CA GLU A 11 -6.66 6.04 -7.31
C GLU A 11 -5.29 6.16 -6.63
N LYS A 12 -5.04 7.29 -5.97
CA LYS A 12 -3.77 7.53 -5.29
C LYS A 12 -3.55 6.41 -4.26
N ARG A 13 -2.40 5.74 -4.37
CA ARG A 13 -2.01 4.66 -3.46
C ARG A 13 -0.90 5.14 -2.54
N TRP A 14 -0.98 4.75 -1.28
CA TRP A 14 0.03 4.97 -0.27
C TRP A 14 0.58 3.64 0.19
N ALA A 15 1.88 3.58 0.44
CA ALA A 15 2.54 2.43 1.03
C ALA A 15 3.06 2.80 2.42
N ILE A 16 2.87 1.90 3.38
CA ILE A 16 3.43 2.00 4.72
C ILE A 16 4.09 0.69 5.10
N ILE A 17 5.11 0.80 5.95
CA ILE A 17 5.74 -0.33 6.61
C ILE A 17 5.69 -0.09 8.11
N GLY A 18 5.35 -1.14 8.87
CA GLY A 18 5.21 -0.99 10.31
C GLY A 18 5.12 -2.32 11.03
N ARG A 19 5.31 -2.28 12.34
CA ARG A 19 5.14 -3.42 13.23
C ARG A 19 3.67 -3.59 13.60
N SER A 20 3.11 -4.77 13.37
CA SER A 20 1.79 -5.16 13.85
C SER A 20 1.82 -5.41 15.36
N TYR A 21 0.64 -5.49 15.98
CA TYR A 21 0.51 -5.81 17.41
C TYR A 21 1.21 -7.12 17.79
N GLY A 22 1.10 -8.16 16.95
CA GLY A 22 1.80 -9.43 17.13
C GLY A 22 3.30 -9.40 16.78
N GLY A 23 3.87 -8.23 16.54
CA GLY A 23 5.29 -8.03 16.30
C GLY A 23 5.78 -8.31 14.88
N ARG A 24 4.90 -8.67 13.95
CA ARG A 24 5.26 -8.88 12.53
C ARG A 24 5.46 -7.53 11.85
N ILE A 25 6.52 -7.37 11.06
CA ILE A 25 6.66 -6.21 10.19
C ILE A 25 5.85 -6.46 8.93
N LEU A 26 4.87 -5.59 8.67
CA LEU A 26 3.97 -5.67 7.53
C LEU A 26 4.26 -4.54 6.55
N PHE A 27 4.16 -4.86 5.27
CA PHE A 27 4.07 -3.88 4.20
C PHE A 27 2.61 -3.78 3.77
N ILE A 28 2.06 -2.57 3.83
CA ILE A 28 0.65 -2.31 3.54
C ILE A 28 0.54 -1.24 2.47
N VAL A 29 -0.21 -1.55 1.40
CA VAL A 29 -0.64 -0.57 0.40
C VAL A 29 -2.11 -0.29 0.61
N TYR A 30 -2.48 0.98 0.68
CA TYR A 30 -3.87 1.40 0.86
C TYR A 30 -4.24 2.56 -0.06
N THR A 31 -5.55 2.73 -0.27
CA THR A 31 -6.15 3.92 -0.86
C THR A 31 -7.03 4.64 0.16
N ARG A 32 -7.29 5.92 -0.08
CA ARG A 32 -8.20 6.78 0.68
C ARG A 32 -9.36 7.11 -0.23
N ARG A 33 -10.58 6.77 0.19
CA ARG A 33 -11.81 7.08 -0.54
C ARG A 33 -12.89 7.43 0.47
N ASP A 34 -13.60 8.54 0.27
CA ASP A 34 -14.71 8.98 1.13
C ASP A 34 -14.32 9.02 2.63
N GLN A 35 -13.12 9.54 2.91
CA GLN A 35 -12.50 9.58 4.26
C GLN A 35 -12.24 8.21 4.90
N LYS A 36 -12.44 7.11 4.17
CA LYS A 36 -12.15 5.73 4.62
C LYS A 36 -10.82 5.25 4.06
N ILE A 37 -10.17 4.36 4.80
CA ILE A 37 -8.96 3.66 4.38
C ILE A 37 -9.38 2.30 3.80
N ARG A 38 -8.99 2.01 2.57
CA ARG A 38 -9.13 0.69 1.96
C ARG A 38 -7.75 0.07 1.79
N VAL A 39 -7.51 -1.06 2.45
CA VAL A 39 -6.30 -1.85 2.23
C VAL A 39 -6.39 -2.53 0.87
N VAL A 40 -5.39 -2.30 0.03
CA VAL A 40 -5.23 -2.95 -1.29
C VAL A 40 -4.33 -4.16 -1.18
N THR A 41 -3.29 -4.08 -0.34
CA THR A 41 -2.34 -5.17 -0.12
C THR A 41 -1.86 -5.12 1.32
N ALA A 42 -1.85 -6.27 1.99
CA ALA A 42 -1.18 -6.45 3.26
C ALA A 42 -0.40 -7.77 3.19
N ARG A 43 0.91 -7.68 3.35
CA ARG A 43 1.80 -8.85 3.36
C ARG A 43 2.85 -8.69 4.42
N ASP A 44 3.50 -9.80 4.77
CA ASP A 44 4.75 -9.70 5.52
C ASP A 44 5.77 -8.89 4.71
N ALA A 45 6.49 -8.04 5.43
CA ALA A 45 7.64 -7.37 4.88
C ALA A 45 8.73 -8.41 4.55
N THR A 46 9.38 -8.21 3.42
CA THR A 46 10.55 -8.99 3.01
C THR A 46 11.72 -8.76 3.97
N PHE A 47 12.73 -9.61 3.90
CA PHE A 47 13.92 -9.46 4.76
C PHE A 47 14.61 -8.09 4.58
N SER A 48 14.74 -7.63 3.33
CA SER A 48 15.33 -6.33 2.99
C SER A 48 14.50 -5.16 3.55
N GLU A 49 13.18 -5.21 3.42
CA GLU A 49 12.27 -4.21 3.99
C GLU A 49 12.30 -4.19 5.52
N LYS A 50 12.34 -5.36 6.16
CA LYS A 50 12.54 -5.49 7.62
C LYS A 50 13.85 -4.87 8.09
N ARG A 51 14.92 -5.00 7.30
CA ARG A 51 16.23 -4.40 7.61
C ARG A 51 16.18 -2.88 7.48
N LEU A 52 15.53 -2.36 6.44
CA LEU A 52 15.34 -0.91 6.26
C LEU A 52 14.51 -0.30 7.39
N TYR A 53 13.43 -0.96 7.80
CA TYR A 53 12.55 -0.48 8.88
C TYR A 53 13.24 -0.38 10.25
N ARG A 54 14.27 -1.20 10.50
CA ARG A 54 15.01 -1.23 11.78
C ARG A 54 16.21 -0.30 11.82
N ARG A 55 16.54 0.37 10.71
CA ARG A 55 17.54 1.42 10.67
C ARG A 55 16.90 2.75 11.03
#